data_AF-X1LME1-F1
#
_entry.id   AF-X1LME1-F1
#
_cell.length_a   1.000
_cell.length_b   1.000
_cell.length_c   1.000
_cell.angle_alpha   90.00
_cell.angle_beta   90.00
_cell.angle_gamma   90.00
#
_symmetry.space_group_name_H-M   'P 1'
#
loop_
_entity.id
_entity.type
_entity.pdbx_description
1 polymer ?
#
loop_
_entity_poly.entity_id
_entity_poly.type
_entity_poly.pdbx_seq_one_letter_code
_entity_poly.pdbx_strand_id
1 'polypeptide(L)'
;MAIEKIYLDPNAQSYTDLADLDSVAATKLGGIDEGAEVNPADLAELDATANTKLVGIEDSATADQTGTEVRDAIVELADDDRQIVISRPLTGQKKIYAIQTHSDGKQEIEQSDTAES
;
A
#
# COMPACT_ATOMS: atom_id res chain seq x y z
N MET A 1 -39.96 6.60 10.15
CA MET A 1 -38.68 6.38 10.85
C MET A 1 -37.79 5.59 9.92
N ALA A 2 -36.72 6.21 9.42
CA ALA A 2 -35.74 5.51 8.60
C ALA A 2 -34.89 4.63 9.51
N ILE A 3 -34.84 3.33 9.23
CA ILE A 3 -33.97 2.39 9.94
C ILE A 3 -32.61 2.51 9.24
N GLU A 4 -31.71 3.26 9.86
CA GLU A 4 -30.32 3.37 9.44
C GLU A 4 -29.68 1.98 9.57
N LYS A 5 -29.25 1.42 8.43
CA LYS A 5 -28.56 0.13 8.42
C LYS A 5 -27.18 0.32 9.05
N ILE A 6 -27.05 -0.03 10.32
CA ILE A 6 -25.76 -0.17 10.98
C ILE A 6 -25.05 -1.34 10.29
N TYR A 7 -24.04 -1.04 9.48
CA TYR A 7 -23.13 -2.05 8.95
C TYR A 7 -22.31 -2.58 10.13
N LEU A 8 -22.64 -3.76 10.64
CA LEU A 8 -21.77 -4.48 11.55
C LEU A 8 -20.62 -5.07 10.71
N ASP A 9 -19.41 -4.63 10.99
CA ASP A 9 -18.20 -5.30 10.48
C ASP A 9 -18.16 -6.73 11.07
N PRO A 10 -18.16 -7.78 10.23
CA PRO A 10 -18.16 -9.16 10.69
C PRO A 10 -16.86 -9.58 11.38
N ASN A 11 -15.82 -8.74 11.37
CA ASN A 11 -14.56 -8.95 12.08
C ASN A 11 -14.35 -7.98 13.26
N ALA A 12 -15.38 -7.22 13.66
CA ALA A 12 -15.36 -6.48 14.90
C ALA A 12 -15.38 -7.47 16.08
N GLN A 13 -14.19 -7.94 16.48
CA GLN A 13 -14.02 -8.47 17.81
C GLN A 13 -14.60 -7.43 18.77
N SER A 14 -15.53 -7.89 19.61
CA SER A 14 -16.19 -7.09 20.63
C SER A 14 -15.14 -6.29 21.41
N TYR A 15 -15.05 -4.98 21.15
CA TYR A 15 -14.23 -4.07 21.97
C TYR A 15 -14.97 -3.86 23.31
N THR A 16 -15.10 -4.93 24.10
CA THR A 16 -15.88 -4.88 25.34
C THR A 16 -15.07 -4.57 26.58
N ASP A 17 -13.74 -4.62 26.53
CA ASP A 17 -12.98 -4.51 27.76
C ASP A 17 -11.85 -3.48 27.63
N LEU A 18 -11.83 -2.55 28.58
CA LEU A 18 -10.68 -1.69 28.95
C LEU A 18 -9.35 -2.46 29.11
N ALA A 19 -9.39 -3.80 29.03
CA ALA A 19 -8.26 -4.72 29.05
C ALA A 19 -7.38 -4.69 27.79
N ASP A 20 -7.91 -4.21 26.66
CA ASP A 20 -7.11 -4.07 25.42
C ASP A 20 -6.32 -2.75 25.35
N LEU A 21 -6.57 -1.84 26.30
CA LEU A 21 -5.70 -0.69 26.49
C LEU A 21 -4.43 -1.14 27.22
N ASP A 22 -3.26 -0.84 26.64
CA ASP A 22 -1.99 -0.99 27.36
C ASP A 22 -2.10 -0.31 28.74
N SER A 23 -1.50 -0.94 29.75
CA SER A 23 -1.49 -0.51 31.15
C SER A 23 -1.22 0.99 31.36
N VAL A 24 -0.43 1.59 30.46
CA VAL A 24 -0.14 3.03 30.42
C VAL A 24 -1.38 3.85 30.06
N ALA A 25 -2.14 3.44 29.05
CA ALA A 25 -3.36 4.11 28.61
C ALA A 25 -4.51 3.94 29.62
N ALA A 26 -4.66 2.74 30.20
CA ALA A 26 -5.66 2.49 31.24
C ALA A 26 -5.42 3.33 32.51
N THR A 27 -4.15 3.50 32.90
CA THR A 27 -3.77 4.34 34.05
C THR A 27 -4.05 5.82 33.81
N LYS A 28 -3.87 6.32 32.58
CA LYS A 28 -4.16 7.71 32.21
C LYS A 28 -5.66 8.01 32.14
N LEU A 29 -6.49 7.02 31.79
CA LEU A 29 -7.95 7.16 31.73
C LEU A 29 -8.63 6.97 33.10
N GLY A 30 -8.03 6.21 34.02
CA GLY A 30 -8.60 5.93 35.34
C GLY A 30 -8.73 7.15 36.27
N GLY A 31 -8.18 8.31 35.89
CA GLY A 31 -8.27 9.56 36.64
C GLY A 31 -9.17 10.63 36.02
N ILE A 32 -9.88 10.31 34.93
CA ILE A 32 -10.71 11.28 34.21
C ILE A 32 -12.18 11.03 34.57
N ASP A 33 -12.83 12.00 35.22
CA ASP A 33 -14.25 11.90 35.54
C ASP A 33 -15.10 11.81 34.26
N GLU A 34 -16.19 11.04 34.33
CA GLU A 34 -17.12 10.87 33.21
C GLU A 34 -17.74 12.22 32.83
N GLY A 35 -17.47 12.67 31.59
CA GLY A 35 -17.93 13.97 31.07
C GLY A 35 -16.93 15.12 31.20
N ALA A 36 -15.68 14.87 31.63
CA ALA A 36 -14.62 15.87 31.58
C ALA A 36 -14.23 16.23 30.13
N GLU A 37 -14.03 17.52 29.87
CA GLU A 37 -13.49 18.01 28.59
C GLU A 37 -12.00 17.64 28.51
N VAL A 38 -11.67 16.66 27.68
CA VAL A 38 -10.28 16.23 27.45
C VAL A 38 -9.63 17.22 26.50
N ASN A 39 -8.48 17.77 26.90
CA ASN A 39 -7.70 18.63 26.03
C ASN A 39 -7.22 17.79 24.83
N PRO A 40 -7.48 18.20 23.58
CA PRO A 40 -7.06 17.45 22.39
C PRO A 40 -5.55 17.23 22.31
N ALA A 41 -4.74 18.06 22.98
CA ALA A 41 -3.30 17.86 23.09
C ALA A 41 -2.90 16.60 23.89
N ASP A 42 -3.70 16.21 24.90
CA ASP A 42 -3.43 15.02 25.73
C ASP A 42 -3.80 13.72 25.00
N LEU A 43 -4.67 13.82 23.98
CA LEU A 43 -5.01 12.72 23.08
C LEU A 43 -3.89 12.37 22.09
N ALA A 44 -2.99 13.31 21.80
CA ALA A 44 -1.88 13.10 20.87
C ALA A 44 -0.89 12.02 21.36
N GLU A 45 -0.89 11.72 22.66
CA GLU A 45 -0.05 10.70 23.28
C GLU A 45 -0.72 9.31 23.33
N LEU A 46 -2.04 9.22 23.06
CA LEU A 46 -2.81 7.99 23.26
C LEU A 46 -2.65 6.94 22.14
N ASP A 47 -1.92 7.23 21.07
CA ASP A 47 -1.54 6.21 20.10
C ASP A 47 -0.02 6.16 19.86
N ALA A 48 0.71 5.81 20.92
CA ALA A 48 2.13 5.45 20.85
C ALA A 48 2.39 4.34 19.80
N THR A 49 1.38 3.50 19.50
CA THR A 49 1.47 2.45 18.50
C THR A 49 1.42 3.01 17.08
N ALA A 50 0.51 3.93 16.78
CA ALA A 50 0.52 4.68 15.51
C ALA A 50 1.81 5.48 15.38
N ASN A 51 2.22 6.22 16.42
CA ASN A 51 3.46 6.99 16.35
C ASN A 51 4.68 6.09 16.08
N THR A 52 4.79 4.93 16.73
CA THR A 52 5.87 3.96 16.46
C THR A 52 5.83 3.41 15.03
N LYS A 53 4.63 3.12 14.49
CA LYS A 53 4.45 2.68 13.10
C LYS A 53 4.83 3.78 12.10
N LEU A 54 4.73 5.05 12.49
CA LEU A 54 5.10 6.21 11.67
C LEU A 54 6.59 6.58 11.78
N VAL A 55 7.32 6.17 12.82
CA VAL A 55 8.76 6.51 13.03
C VAL A 55 9.67 6.07 11.86
N GLY A 56 9.27 5.07 11.07
CA GLY A 56 10.01 4.63 9.89
C GLY A 56 9.51 5.17 8.54
N ILE A 57 8.42 5.95 8.54
CA ILE A 57 7.82 6.50 7.33
C ILE A 57 8.44 7.87 7.07
N GLU A 58 9.03 8.04 5.89
CA GLU A 58 9.62 9.33 5.49
C GLU A 58 8.52 10.37 5.26
N ASP A 59 8.77 11.63 5.64
CA ASP A 59 7.92 12.77 5.28
C ASP A 59 7.89 12.86 3.74
N SER A 60 6.81 12.35 3.12
CA SER A 60 6.53 12.19 1.66
C SER A 60 6.33 10.74 1.20
N ALA A 61 6.17 9.78 2.11
CA ALA A 61 5.66 8.48 1.72
C ALA A 61 4.32 8.63 0.99
N THR A 62 4.29 8.23 -0.28
CA THR A 62 3.08 8.23 -1.09
C THR A 62 2.21 7.04 -0.71
N ALA A 63 0.89 7.20 -0.81
CA ALA A 63 -0.01 6.06 -0.72
C ALA A 63 0.34 4.99 -1.77
N ASP A 64 0.00 3.74 -1.50
CA ASP A 64 0.16 2.65 -2.47
C ASP A 64 -0.60 2.99 -3.76
N GLN A 65 0.06 2.76 -4.90
CA GLN A 65 -0.57 2.93 -6.20
C GLN A 65 -1.72 1.94 -6.37
N THR A 66 -2.88 2.43 -6.83
CA THR A 66 -4.00 1.60 -7.21
C THR A 66 -3.67 0.80 -8.47
N GLY A 67 -4.33 -0.34 -8.66
CA GLY A 67 -4.15 -1.14 -9.88
C GLY A 67 -4.53 -0.38 -11.17
N THR A 68 -5.33 0.68 -11.09
CA THR A 68 -5.64 1.54 -12.25
C THR A 68 -4.47 2.45 -12.60
N GLU A 69 -3.89 3.13 -11.61
CA GLU A 69 -2.72 3.99 -11.82
C GLU A 69 -1.54 3.22 -12.42
N VAL A 70 -1.33 1.97 -11.98
CA VAL A 70 -0.30 1.09 -12.55
C VAL A 70 -0.60 0.74 -14.01
N ARG A 71 -1.87 0.48 -14.36
CA ARG A 71 -2.24 0.19 -15.76
C ARG A 71 -2.04 1.40 -16.65
N ASP A 72 -2.44 2.57 -16.17
CA ASP A 72 -2.30 3.82 -16.93
C ASP A 72 -0.81 4.12 -17.19
N ALA A 73 0.05 3.98 -16.17
CA ALA A 73 1.50 4.13 -16.32
C ALA A 73 2.12 3.16 -17.35
N ILE A 74 1.64 1.91 -17.42
CA ILE A 74 2.11 0.92 -18.41
C ILE A 74 1.65 1.28 -19.82
N VAL A 75 0.43 1.80 -19.97
CA VAL A 75 -0.14 2.17 -21.28
C VAL A 75 0.52 3.44 -21.84
N GLU A 76 0.99 4.33 -20.97
CA GLU A 76 1.73 5.54 -21.38
C GLU A 76 3.17 5.27 -21.84
N LEU A 77 3.71 4.06 -21.63
CA LEU A 77 5.03 3.71 -22.15
C LEU A 77 5.06 3.82 -23.69
N ALA A 78 6.12 4.39 -24.23
CA ALA A 78 6.31 4.45 -25.68
C ALA A 78 6.40 3.02 -26.24
N ASP A 79 5.96 2.81 -27.48
CA ASP A 79 6.01 1.48 -28.10
C ASP A 79 7.44 0.93 -28.20
N ASP A 80 8.45 1.80 -28.33
CA ASP A 80 9.87 1.43 -28.33
C ASP A 80 10.36 0.92 -26.96
N ASP A 81 9.67 1.24 -25.86
CA ASP A 81 10.00 0.77 -24.51
C ASP A 81 9.38 -0.61 -24.19
N ARG A 82 8.47 -1.10 -25.04
CA ARG A 82 7.72 -2.34 -24.79
C ARG A 82 8.50 -3.55 -25.31
N GLN A 83 8.72 -4.52 -24.42
CA GLN A 83 9.44 -5.75 -24.72
C GLN A 83 8.55 -6.99 -24.55
N ILE A 84 8.74 -7.99 -25.41
CA ILE A 84 8.14 -9.32 -25.26
C ILE A 84 9.16 -10.23 -24.59
N VAL A 85 8.82 -10.73 -23.39
CA VAL A 85 9.67 -11.65 -22.64
C VAL A 85 9.09 -13.07 -22.67
N ILE A 86 9.81 -13.99 -23.28
CA ILE A 86 9.48 -15.42 -23.28
C ILE A 86 10.31 -16.11 -22.19
N SER A 87 9.64 -16.56 -21.13
CA SER A 87 10.29 -17.23 -20.00
C SER A 87 10.20 -18.76 -20.13
N ARG A 88 11.30 -19.46 -19.87
CA ARG A 88 11.33 -20.92 -19.71
C ARG A 88 11.23 -21.26 -18.22
N PRO A 89 10.06 -21.68 -17.71
CA PRO A 89 9.84 -21.80 -16.26
C PRO A 89 10.73 -22.84 -15.58
N LEU A 90 11.17 -23.88 -16.32
CA LEU A 90 12.02 -24.94 -15.77
C LEU A 90 13.50 -24.58 -15.69
N THR A 91 13.97 -23.62 -16.49
CA THR A 91 15.39 -23.27 -16.60
C THR A 91 15.70 -21.83 -16.22
N GLY A 92 14.70 -21.03 -15.85
CA GLY A 92 14.86 -19.60 -15.53
C GLY A 92 15.19 -18.70 -16.73
N GLN A 93 15.64 -19.27 -17.84
CA GLN A 93 16.07 -18.56 -19.03
C GLN A 93 14.96 -17.67 -19.59
N LYS A 94 15.35 -16.44 -19.93
CA LYS A 94 14.47 -15.44 -20.54
C LYS A 94 15.03 -15.08 -21.91
N LYS A 95 14.14 -15.10 -22.91
CA LYS A 95 14.41 -14.53 -24.21
C LYS A 95 13.59 -13.27 -24.38
N ILE A 96 14.26 -12.16 -24.64
CA ILE A 96 13.66 -10.84 -24.72
C ILE A 96 13.69 -10.40 -26.18
N TYR A 97 12.55 -9.91 -26.66
CA TYR A 97 12.40 -9.30 -27.97
C TYR A 97 11.97 -7.84 -27.78
N ALA A 98 12.79 -6.91 -28.22
CA ALA A 98 12.42 -5.50 -28.33
C ALA A 98 12.03 -5.20 -29.77
N ILE A 99 10.91 -4.50 -29.98
CA ILE A 99 10.50 -4.02 -31.29
C ILE A 99 10.85 -2.54 -31.34
N GLN A 100 11.85 -2.18 -32.16
CA GLN A 100 12.24 -0.78 -32.34
C GLN A 100 11.56 -0.24 -33.60
N THR A 101 10.83 0.85 -33.48
CA THR A 101 10.26 1.56 -34.63
C THR A 101 11.18 2.70 -35.03
N HIS A 102 11.82 2.56 -36.20
CA HIS A 102 12.70 3.61 -36.72
C HIS A 102 11.89 4.80 -37.25
N SER A 103 12.56 5.95 -37.37
CA SER A 103 11.96 7.19 -37.91
C SER A 103 11.38 7.07 -39.34
N ASP A 104 11.75 6.03 -40.08
CA ASP A 104 11.23 5.69 -41.41
C ASP A 104 10.00 4.74 -41.36
N GLY A 105 9.50 4.43 -40.16
CA GLY A 105 8.37 3.55 -39.92
C GLY A 105 8.68 2.06 -40.02
N LYS A 106 9.95 1.67 -40.23
CA LYS A 106 10.35 0.26 -40.23
C LYS A 106 10.49 -0.25 -38.80
N GLN A 107 9.99 -1.45 -38.57
CA GLN A 107 10.17 -2.15 -37.30
C GLN A 107 11.33 -3.13 -37.42
N GLU A 108 12.25 -3.10 -36.46
CA GLU A 108 13.31 -4.08 -36.29
C GLU A 108 13.13 -4.83 -34.97
N ILE A 109 13.45 -6.13 -34.99
CA ILE A 109 13.36 -6.99 -33.81
C ILE A 109 14.77 -7.22 -33.29
N GLU A 110 15.07 -6.65 -32.13
CA GLU A 110 16.29 -6.95 -31.39
C GLU A 110 16.02 -8.13 -30.43
N GLN A 111 16.91 -9.13 -30.46
CA GLN A 111 16.82 -10.31 -29.61
C GLN A 111 17.96 -10.29 -28.60
N SER A 112 17.63 -10.43 -27.31
CA SER A 112 18.61 -10.68 -26.28
C SER A 112 18.25 -11.94 -25.48
N ASP A 113 19.25 -12.77 -25.24
CA ASP A 113 19.15 -13.93 -24.35
C ASP A 113 19.78 -13.54 -23.02
N THR A 114 19.02 -13.62 -21.94
CA THR A 114 19.61 -13.56 -20.60
C THR A 114 19.82 -14.99 -20.13
N ALA A 115 21.08 -15.43 -20.14
CA ALA A 115 21.46 -16.67 -19.45
C ALA A 115 21.50 -16.37 -17.94
N GLU A 116 20.70 -17.08 -17.16
CA GLU A 116 20.88 -17.05 -15.71
C GLU A 116 22.03 -18.00 -15.33
N SER A 117 22.87 -17.51 -14.40
CA SER A 117 23.92 -18.27 -13.72
C SER A 117 23.36 -19.40 -12.87
#